data_AF-A0A8T2F6Y1-F1
#
_entry.id   AF-A0A8T2F6Y1-F1
#
_cell.length_a   1.000
_cell.length_b   1.000
_cell.length_c   1.000
_cell.angle_alpha   90.00
_cell.angle_beta   90.00
_cell.angle_gamma   90.00
#
_symmetry.space_group_name_H-M   'P 1'
#
loop_
_entity.id
_entity.type
_entity.pdbx_description
1 polymer ?
#
loop_
_entity_poly.entity_id
_entity_poly.type
_entity_poly.pdbx_seq_one_letter_code
_entity_poly.pdbx_strand_id
1 'polypeptide(L)'
;MASAFSAFRVSLSRISPFRDTRFSYPATLALAHTKRIMCNSSHSVSPSPSPSDFSSSSSSSSSPSTFSLMETSENARWRPMCLYYTHGKCTKMDDPAHLEIFNHDCSKELRVAAADLERKKSQEFNFFLVIDLEGKVEILEFPILIVDAKTMEVVDLFHRFVRPTKMSEQAINKYIEGKYGELGVDRVWHDTAIPFKQVVEEFEVWLAEHDLWDKDTDGGLNDAAFVTCGNWDIKTKIPEQCVVSNINLPPYFMEWINLKDVYLNFYGREMT
;
A
#
# COMPACT_ATOMS: atom_id res chain seq x y z
N MET A 1 -38.51 -5.86 -14.76
CA MET A 1 -38.39 -4.40 -14.59
C MET A 1 -36.94 -4.11 -14.27
N ALA A 2 -36.36 -3.13 -14.96
CA ALA A 2 -34.94 -2.82 -14.97
C ALA A 2 -34.43 -2.37 -13.60
N SER A 3 -33.23 -2.82 -13.21
CA SER A 3 -32.42 -2.14 -12.21
C SER A 3 -31.10 -1.74 -12.84
N ALA A 4 -30.88 -0.44 -12.90
CA ALA A 4 -29.73 0.21 -13.46
C ALA A 4 -28.49 -0.09 -12.62
N PHE A 5 -27.46 -0.67 -13.24
CA PHE A 5 -26.13 -0.77 -12.65
C PHE A 5 -25.49 0.63 -12.69
N SER A 6 -25.45 1.28 -11.52
CA SER A 6 -24.70 2.50 -11.33
C SER A 6 -23.22 2.15 -11.22
N ALA A 7 -22.44 2.51 -12.23
CA ALA A 7 -20.99 2.34 -12.21
C ALA A 7 -20.37 3.38 -11.27
N PHE A 8 -19.90 2.94 -10.10
CA PHE A 8 -19.07 3.77 -9.21
C PHE A 8 -17.68 3.16 -9.08
N ARG A 9 -16.68 3.97 -9.45
CA ARG A 9 -15.27 3.72 -9.18
C ARG A 9 -15.04 3.85 -7.67
N VAL A 10 -14.56 2.79 -7.03
CA VAL A 10 -13.97 2.91 -5.69
C VAL A 10 -12.63 3.62 -5.86
N SER A 11 -12.63 4.92 -5.58
CA SER A 11 -11.41 5.68 -5.37
C SER A 11 -10.87 5.31 -4.00
N LEU A 12 -9.78 4.56 -3.95
CA LEU A 12 -8.93 4.53 -2.76
C LEU A 12 -8.47 5.97 -2.49
N SER A 13 -8.43 6.34 -1.21
CA SER A 13 -8.10 7.64 -0.63
C SER A 13 -9.17 8.77 -0.71
N ARG A 14 -10.02 8.84 0.33
CA ARG A 14 -10.59 10.11 0.83
C ARG A 14 -9.87 10.51 2.11
N ILE A 15 -9.01 11.51 2.01
CA ILE A 15 -8.38 12.20 3.14
C ILE A 15 -9.46 12.99 3.88
N SER A 16 -9.54 12.86 5.21
CA SER A 16 -10.29 13.77 6.07
C SER A 16 -9.42 14.23 7.24
N PRO A 17 -9.43 15.53 7.60
CA PRO A 17 -8.51 16.11 8.58
C PRO A 17 -9.07 16.08 10.01
N PHE A 18 -8.16 16.30 10.98
CA PHE A 18 -8.33 16.68 12.40
C PHE A 18 -7.77 15.71 13.48
N ARG A 19 -6.62 16.16 14.03
CA ARG A 19 -6.38 16.51 15.45
C ARG A 19 -5.69 15.49 16.37
N ASP A 20 -4.37 15.66 16.47
CA ASP A 20 -3.61 16.11 17.66
C ASP A 20 -3.98 15.52 19.03
N THR A 21 -3.12 14.65 19.58
CA THR A 21 -2.88 14.54 21.03
C THR A 21 -1.43 14.08 21.31
N ARG A 22 -0.80 14.79 22.25
CA ARG A 22 0.60 14.69 22.67
C ARG A 22 0.76 13.75 23.87
N PHE A 23 1.76 12.88 23.86
CA PHE A 23 2.40 12.34 25.06
C PHE A 23 3.90 12.13 24.81
N SER A 24 4.74 12.56 25.76
CA SER A 24 6.20 12.66 25.64
C SER A 24 6.90 11.77 26.67
N TYR A 25 8.00 11.10 26.29
CA TYR A 25 9.06 10.60 27.18
C TYR A 25 10.44 10.62 26.48
N PRO A 26 11.58 10.68 27.21
CA PRO A 26 12.81 11.31 26.72
C PRO A 26 13.96 10.36 26.33
N ALA A 27 14.85 10.92 25.49
CA ALA A 27 16.32 10.70 25.37
C ALA A 27 16.81 9.33 24.85
N THR A 28 17.91 9.15 24.11
CA THR A 28 18.96 9.97 23.45
C THR A 28 19.81 8.95 22.69
N LEU A 29 20.24 9.18 21.43
CA LEU A 29 21.62 8.91 20.96
C LEU A 29 21.82 9.33 19.50
N ALA A 30 23.09 9.56 19.17
CA ALA A 30 23.57 10.34 18.05
C ALA A 30 24.07 9.50 16.86
N LEU A 31 24.06 10.17 15.70
CA LEU A 31 24.96 10.06 14.54
C LEU A 31 24.74 8.94 13.51
N ALA A 32 24.36 9.33 12.28
CA ALA A 32 25.24 9.31 11.10
C ALA A 32 24.47 9.85 9.87
N HIS A 33 25.02 10.89 9.23
CA HIS A 33 24.45 11.48 8.01
C HIS A 33 24.69 10.55 6.81
N THR A 34 23.62 9.96 6.29
CA THR A 34 23.52 9.53 4.90
C THR A 34 22.34 10.27 4.27
N LYS A 35 22.48 10.70 3.01
CA LYS A 35 21.40 11.37 2.26
C LYS A 35 20.34 10.34 1.83
N ARG A 36 19.67 9.71 2.80
CA ARG A 36 18.55 8.79 2.58
C ARG A 36 17.23 9.51 2.82
N ILE A 37 16.30 9.43 1.86
CA ILE A 37 14.90 9.85 2.06
C ILE A 37 14.15 8.64 2.61
N MET A 38 14.57 8.17 3.78
CA MET A 38 13.87 7.13 4.54
C MET A 38 13.23 7.80 5.75
N CYS A 39 11.97 7.47 6.00
CA CYS A 39 11.31 7.82 7.24
C CYS A 39 11.79 6.87 8.33
N ASN A 40 12.16 7.42 9.47
CA ASN A 40 12.49 6.68 10.68
C ASN A 40 11.64 7.23 11.84
N SER A 41 11.40 6.42 12.87
CA SER A 41 10.59 6.74 14.04
C SER A 41 11.28 7.69 15.05
N SER A 42 11.84 8.81 14.57
CA SER A 42 12.48 9.84 15.40
C SER A 42 11.97 11.25 15.06
N HIS A 43 11.54 11.99 16.07
CA HIS A 43 10.93 13.33 15.95
C HIS A 43 11.97 14.44 15.81
N SER A 44 11.69 15.41 14.93
CA SER A 44 12.17 16.79 15.03
C SER A 44 11.08 17.77 14.58
N VAL A 45 10.98 18.87 15.32
CA VAL A 45 10.11 20.03 15.11
C VAL A 45 11.04 21.24 15.01
N SER A 46 10.74 22.20 14.12
CA SER A 46 10.92 23.67 14.21
C SER A 46 11.06 24.28 12.77
N PRO A 47 11.14 25.61 12.56
CA PRO A 47 10.02 26.42 12.09
C PRO A 47 10.32 27.18 10.77
N SER A 48 9.28 27.80 10.21
CA SER A 48 9.30 28.71 9.05
C SER A 48 10.28 29.89 9.19
N PRO A 49 10.80 30.44 8.08
CA PRO A 49 10.20 31.67 7.55
C PRO A 49 10.25 31.85 6.01
N SER A 50 9.36 32.71 5.50
CA SER A 50 9.27 33.28 4.13
C SER A 50 9.91 34.70 4.07
N PRO A 51 9.88 35.46 2.94
CA PRO A 51 10.13 35.16 1.51
C PRO A 51 11.09 36.18 0.84
N SER A 52 11.46 35.98 -0.44
CA SER A 52 11.77 37.09 -1.38
C SER A 52 11.79 36.66 -2.87
N ASP A 53 11.51 37.65 -3.71
CA ASP A 53 11.04 37.65 -5.10
C ASP A 53 12.09 37.35 -6.21
N PHE A 54 11.64 36.85 -7.38
CA PHE A 54 11.52 37.60 -8.66
C PHE A 54 11.56 36.72 -9.94
N SER A 55 10.60 37.02 -10.84
CA SER A 55 10.69 37.11 -12.33
C SER A 55 10.82 35.82 -13.20
N SER A 56 9.75 35.45 -13.94
CA SER A 56 9.54 35.63 -15.41
C SER A 56 10.27 34.59 -16.30
N SER A 57 9.75 33.95 -17.36
CA SER A 57 8.57 34.13 -18.24
C SER A 57 8.58 33.02 -19.31
N SER A 58 7.39 32.57 -19.77
CA SER A 58 6.96 32.15 -21.14
C SER A 58 7.85 31.21 -22.00
N SER A 59 7.39 30.29 -22.86
CA SER A 59 6.12 30.10 -23.58
C SER A 59 6.15 28.80 -24.41
N SER A 60 5.02 28.08 -24.40
CA SER A 60 4.34 27.34 -25.49
C SER A 60 5.08 26.85 -26.75
N SER A 61 4.79 25.61 -27.19
CA SER A 61 3.89 25.33 -28.33
C SER A 61 3.94 23.86 -28.79
N SER A 62 2.96 23.47 -29.61
CA SER A 62 2.24 22.20 -29.60
C SER A 62 2.30 21.46 -30.94
N SER A 63 2.11 20.12 -30.88
CA SER A 63 1.37 19.27 -31.86
C SER A 63 2.07 18.81 -33.17
N PRO A 64 1.55 17.82 -33.94
CA PRO A 64 0.88 16.53 -33.59
C PRO A 64 1.26 15.29 -34.48
N SER A 65 0.93 14.09 -33.98
CA SER A 65 0.40 12.86 -34.63
C SER A 65 1.06 12.19 -35.85
N THR A 66 1.33 10.87 -35.76
CA THR A 66 0.97 9.90 -36.82
C THR A 66 0.76 8.47 -36.27
N PHE A 67 -0.26 7.81 -36.79
CA PHE A 67 -0.83 6.49 -36.46
C PHE A 67 0.08 5.29 -36.81
N SER A 68 0.04 4.22 -36.01
CA SER A 68 0.13 2.84 -36.53
C SER A 68 -0.70 1.88 -35.67
N LEU A 69 -1.67 1.25 -36.34
CA LEU A 69 -2.36 -0.01 -35.99
C LEU A 69 -1.30 -1.09 -35.69
N MET A 70 -1.45 -2.09 -34.81
CA MET A 70 -2.62 -2.86 -34.40
C MET A 70 -2.22 -3.72 -33.19
N GLU A 71 -2.98 -3.68 -32.11
CA GLU A 71 -3.23 -4.84 -31.25
C GLU A 71 -4.67 -4.69 -30.78
N THR A 72 -5.49 -5.68 -31.06
CA THR A 72 -6.93 -5.66 -30.74
C THR A 72 -7.07 -5.63 -29.23
N SER A 73 -7.27 -4.42 -28.70
CA SER A 73 -7.80 -4.18 -27.36
C SER A 73 -9.17 -4.84 -27.29
N GLU A 74 -9.19 -6.10 -26.87
CA GLU A 74 -10.36 -6.61 -26.17
C GLU A 74 -10.62 -5.61 -25.05
N ASN A 75 -11.76 -4.93 -25.09
CA ASN A 75 -12.25 -4.09 -24.01
C ASN A 75 -12.42 -4.98 -22.78
N ALA A 76 -11.32 -5.30 -22.10
CA ALA A 76 -11.30 -6.10 -20.90
C ALA A 76 -12.01 -5.26 -19.85
N ARG A 77 -13.30 -5.56 -19.65
CA ARG A 77 -14.08 -5.01 -18.56
C ARG A 77 -13.27 -5.19 -17.28
N TRP A 78 -13.09 -4.11 -16.52
CA TRP A 78 -12.43 -4.18 -15.21
C TRP A 78 -13.13 -5.23 -14.34
N ARG A 79 -12.34 -6.10 -13.71
CA ARG A 79 -12.81 -7.20 -12.87
C ARG A 79 -12.16 -7.07 -11.50
N PRO A 80 -12.93 -7.07 -10.39
CA PRO A 80 -12.35 -7.06 -9.07
C PRO A 80 -11.42 -8.27 -8.84
N MET A 81 -10.41 -8.09 -8.01
CA MET A 81 -9.50 -9.16 -7.60
C MET A 81 -10.27 -10.25 -6.84
N CYS A 82 -10.06 -11.53 -7.18
CA CYS A 82 -10.64 -12.62 -6.39
C CYS A 82 -9.96 -12.68 -5.00
N LEU A 83 -10.69 -12.31 -3.95
CA LEU A 83 -10.13 -12.26 -2.60
C LEU A 83 -9.83 -13.65 -2.00
N TYR A 84 -10.53 -14.70 -2.45
CA TYR A 84 -10.12 -16.07 -2.10
C TYR A 84 -8.79 -16.45 -2.77
N TYR A 85 -8.54 -15.97 -4.00
CA TYR A 85 -7.29 -16.23 -4.71
C TYR A 85 -6.10 -15.57 -4.03
N THR A 86 -6.24 -14.32 -3.59
CA THR A 86 -5.17 -13.61 -2.87
C THR A 86 -4.82 -14.28 -1.54
N HIS A 87 -5.65 -15.21 -1.06
CA HIS A 87 -5.43 -16.01 0.14
C HIS A 87 -5.02 -17.46 -0.17
N GLY A 88 -4.79 -17.82 -1.44
CA GLY A 88 -4.48 -19.19 -1.86
C GLY A 88 -5.65 -20.19 -1.71
N LYS A 89 -6.89 -19.71 -1.62
CA LYS A 89 -8.10 -20.50 -1.31
C LYS A 89 -9.13 -20.52 -2.45
N CYS A 90 -8.83 -19.95 -3.61
CA CYS A 90 -9.76 -19.99 -4.75
C CYS A 90 -9.86 -21.40 -5.32
N THR A 91 -11.07 -21.97 -5.32
CA THR A 91 -11.36 -23.30 -5.89
C THR A 91 -11.99 -23.23 -7.29
N LYS A 92 -12.13 -22.03 -7.85
CA LYS A 92 -12.85 -21.75 -9.09
C LYS A 92 -11.93 -21.26 -10.22
N MET A 93 -10.65 -21.64 -10.18
CA MET A 93 -9.66 -21.22 -11.18
C MET A 93 -9.98 -21.72 -12.60
N ASP A 94 -10.74 -22.81 -12.72
CA ASP A 94 -11.14 -23.41 -13.99
C ASP A 94 -12.61 -23.12 -14.37
N ASP A 95 -13.33 -22.31 -13.60
CA ASP A 95 -14.74 -21.97 -13.85
C ASP A 95 -14.83 -20.72 -14.75
N PRO A 96 -15.30 -20.84 -16.01
CA PRO A 96 -15.37 -19.70 -16.92
C PRO A 96 -16.25 -18.55 -16.39
N ALA A 97 -17.35 -18.85 -15.70
CA ALA A 97 -18.23 -17.82 -15.15
C ALA A 97 -17.55 -17.04 -14.02
N HIS A 98 -16.71 -17.71 -13.23
CA HIS A 98 -15.89 -17.06 -12.20
C HIS A 98 -14.81 -16.17 -12.83
N LEU A 99 -14.11 -16.68 -13.84
CA LEU A 99 -13.07 -15.93 -14.55
C LEU A 99 -13.63 -14.71 -15.30
N GLU A 100 -14.89 -14.72 -15.74
CA GLU A 100 -15.54 -13.54 -16.34
C GLU A 100 -15.80 -12.41 -15.34
N ILE A 101 -15.95 -12.73 -14.05
CA ILE A 101 -16.29 -11.78 -12.99
C ILE A 101 -15.04 -11.31 -12.24
N PHE A 102 -14.11 -12.22 -11.94
CA PHE A 102 -12.96 -11.95 -11.08
C PHE A 102 -11.62 -12.05 -11.80
N ASN A 103 -10.73 -11.13 -11.46
CA ASN A 103 -9.33 -11.19 -11.87
C ASN A 103 -8.55 -12.14 -10.93
N HIS A 104 -7.46 -12.71 -11.45
CA HIS A 104 -6.50 -13.56 -10.72
C HIS A 104 -5.04 -13.16 -11.01
N ASP A 105 -4.85 -12.03 -11.66
CA ASP A 105 -3.53 -11.52 -12.03
C ASP A 105 -3.40 -10.08 -11.55
N CYS A 106 -2.70 -9.88 -10.43
CA CYS A 106 -2.47 -8.56 -9.84
C CYS A 106 -1.59 -7.65 -10.72
N SER A 107 -0.78 -8.23 -11.63
CA SER A 107 0.14 -7.48 -12.48
C SER A 107 -0.55 -6.76 -13.65
N LYS A 108 -1.70 -7.29 -14.12
CA LYS A 108 -2.41 -6.78 -15.31
C LYS A 108 -2.79 -5.31 -15.21
N GLU A 109 -3.19 -4.86 -14.04
CA GLU A 109 -3.65 -3.47 -13.83
C GLU A 109 -2.50 -2.49 -13.56
N LEU A 110 -1.28 -3.01 -13.34
CA LEU A 110 -0.12 -2.24 -12.89
C LEU A 110 1.01 -2.18 -13.93
N ARG A 111 0.74 -2.56 -15.18
CA ARG A 111 1.73 -2.51 -16.26
C ARG A 111 2.20 -1.08 -16.53
N VAL A 112 3.51 -0.88 -16.43
CA VAL A 112 4.18 0.39 -16.73
C VAL A 112 4.51 0.45 -18.22
N ALA A 113 4.33 1.62 -18.84
CA ALA A 113 4.70 1.81 -20.24
C ALA A 113 6.23 1.75 -20.42
N ALA A 114 6.69 1.10 -21.49
CA ALA A 114 8.12 0.97 -21.78
C ALA A 114 8.86 2.33 -21.79
N ALA A 115 8.22 3.37 -22.32
CA ALA A 115 8.78 4.72 -22.36
C ALA A 115 9.01 5.35 -20.98
N ASP A 116 8.28 4.92 -19.94
CA ASP A 116 8.50 5.38 -18.56
C ASP A 116 9.63 4.59 -17.89
N LEU A 117 9.79 3.30 -18.25
CA LEU A 117 10.88 2.47 -17.76
C LEU A 117 12.26 2.96 -18.22
N GLU A 118 12.37 3.41 -19.47
CA GLU A 118 13.60 4.00 -20.03
C GLU A 118 14.02 5.31 -19.32
N ARG A 119 13.06 6.02 -18.73
CA ARG A 119 13.31 7.26 -17.97
C ARG A 119 13.62 7.00 -16.50
N LYS A 120 13.58 5.75 -16.06
CA LYS A 120 13.75 5.39 -14.66
C LYS A 120 15.21 5.49 -14.24
N LYS A 121 15.45 6.09 -13.08
CA LYS A 121 16.76 6.11 -12.44
C LYS A 121 17.00 4.81 -11.66
N SER A 122 18.27 4.44 -11.50
CA SER A 122 18.65 3.36 -10.58
C SER A 122 18.14 3.69 -9.17
N GLN A 123 17.62 2.66 -8.49
CA GLN A 123 17.15 2.75 -7.11
C GLN A 123 18.22 2.17 -6.17
N GLU A 124 18.16 2.54 -4.88
CA GLU A 124 19.05 1.99 -3.84
C GLU A 124 18.65 0.56 -3.47
N PHE A 125 17.35 0.25 -3.52
CA PHE A 125 16.78 -1.05 -3.23
C PHE A 125 16.37 -1.77 -4.52
N ASN A 126 16.50 -3.09 -4.54
CA ASN A 126 15.98 -3.90 -5.65
C ASN A 126 14.48 -4.17 -5.54
N PHE A 127 13.90 -4.13 -4.34
CA PHE A 127 12.48 -4.38 -4.13
C PHE A 127 11.78 -3.29 -3.32
N PHE A 128 10.54 -3.00 -3.65
CA PHE A 128 9.65 -2.15 -2.86
C PHE A 128 8.46 -2.96 -2.37
N LEU A 129 8.19 -2.88 -1.06
CA LEU A 129 7.02 -3.49 -0.44
C LEU A 129 5.95 -2.41 -0.26
N VAL A 130 5.02 -2.33 -1.21
CA VAL A 130 3.95 -1.33 -1.18
C VAL A 130 2.83 -1.83 -0.28
N ILE A 131 2.53 -1.09 0.79
CA ILE A 131 1.54 -1.45 1.81
C ILE A 131 0.45 -0.37 1.90
N ASP A 132 -0.80 -0.79 2.04
CA ASP A 132 -1.97 0.09 2.25
C ASP A 132 -2.96 -0.60 3.20
N LEU A 133 -2.86 -0.30 4.49
CA LEU A 133 -3.65 -0.97 5.51
C LEU A 133 -5.07 -0.43 5.54
N GLU A 134 -6.00 -1.29 5.95
CA GLU A 134 -7.40 -0.89 6.09
C GLU A 134 -7.93 -1.20 7.47
N GLY A 135 -8.89 -0.39 7.91
CA GLY A 135 -9.49 -0.47 9.24
C GLY A 135 -9.05 0.68 10.14
N LYS A 136 -10.03 1.34 10.77
CA LYS A 136 -9.78 2.55 11.56
C LYS A 136 -9.35 2.22 13.00
N VAL A 137 -10.15 1.42 13.68
CA VAL A 137 -9.96 1.08 15.10
C VAL A 137 -8.90 -0.01 15.25
N GLU A 138 -9.05 -1.10 14.52
CA GLU A 138 -8.06 -2.17 14.37
C GLU A 138 -7.81 -2.36 12.87
N ILE A 139 -6.68 -2.96 12.53
CA ILE A 139 -6.41 -3.42 11.15
C ILE A 139 -7.44 -4.50 10.81
N LEU A 140 -8.04 -4.43 9.63
CA LEU A 140 -9.03 -5.36 9.09
C LEU A 140 -8.58 -5.99 7.76
N GLU A 141 -7.65 -5.35 7.05
CA GLU A 141 -7.02 -5.83 5.81
C GLU A 141 -5.53 -5.53 5.86
N PHE A 142 -4.72 -6.47 5.39
CA PHE A 142 -3.26 -6.37 5.37
C PHE A 142 -2.74 -6.76 3.97
N PRO A 143 -2.84 -5.86 2.97
CA PRO A 143 -2.28 -6.08 1.63
C PRO A 143 -0.86 -5.51 1.52
N ILE A 144 0.02 -6.25 0.86
CA ILE A 144 1.38 -5.84 0.50
C ILE A 144 1.72 -6.39 -0.89
N LEU A 145 2.24 -5.52 -1.76
CA LEU A 145 2.80 -5.91 -3.06
C LEU A 145 4.33 -5.85 -3.00
N ILE A 146 5.01 -6.86 -3.53
CA ILE A 146 6.43 -6.73 -3.91
C ILE A 146 6.49 -6.18 -5.33
N VAL A 147 7.20 -5.07 -5.50
CA VAL A 147 7.50 -4.48 -6.81
C VAL A 147 9.00 -4.55 -7.05
N ASP A 148 9.40 -5.13 -8.19
CA ASP A 148 10.79 -5.13 -8.62
C ASP A 148 11.17 -3.72 -9.07
N ALA A 149 12.15 -3.11 -8.40
CA ALA A 149 12.56 -1.74 -8.64
C ALA A 149 13.31 -1.58 -9.97
N LYS A 150 13.72 -2.65 -10.67
CA LYS A 150 14.37 -2.67 -11.99
C LYS A 150 13.37 -2.83 -13.13
N THR A 151 12.39 -3.73 -13.00
CA THR A 151 11.38 -3.96 -14.05
C THR A 151 10.12 -3.14 -13.86
N MET A 152 9.87 -2.63 -12.64
CA MET A 152 8.61 -2.03 -12.20
C MET A 152 7.41 -2.98 -12.30
N GLU A 153 7.68 -4.29 -12.32
CA GLU A 153 6.64 -5.32 -12.31
C GLU A 153 6.30 -5.72 -10.88
N VAL A 154 5.05 -6.12 -10.70
CA VAL A 154 4.62 -6.78 -9.46
C VAL A 154 5.16 -8.20 -9.46
N VAL A 155 5.95 -8.52 -8.45
CA VAL A 155 6.53 -9.86 -8.24
C VAL A 155 5.52 -10.76 -7.56
N ASP A 156 4.92 -10.28 -6.46
CA ASP A 156 3.97 -11.07 -5.67
C ASP A 156 3.06 -10.17 -4.82
N LEU A 157 1.96 -10.75 -4.31
CA LEU A 157 0.95 -10.13 -3.47
C LEU A 157 0.72 -10.96 -2.20
N PHE A 158 1.04 -10.37 -1.05
CA PHE A 158 0.55 -10.85 0.24
C PHE A 158 -0.74 -10.12 0.59
N HIS A 159 -1.81 -10.85 0.90
CA HIS A 159 -3.06 -10.25 1.35
C HIS A 159 -3.74 -11.12 2.39
N ARG A 160 -4.09 -10.54 3.54
CA ARG A 160 -4.88 -11.21 4.57
C ARG A 160 -5.95 -10.29 5.15
N PHE A 161 -7.08 -10.90 5.51
CA PHE A 161 -8.05 -10.25 6.36
C PHE A 161 -7.70 -10.48 7.83
N VAL A 162 -7.85 -9.43 8.62
CA VAL A 162 -7.51 -9.45 10.04
C VAL A 162 -8.80 -9.49 10.85
N ARG A 163 -8.92 -10.48 11.74
CA ARG A 163 -10.02 -10.58 12.70
C ARG A 163 -9.72 -9.68 13.91
N PRO A 164 -10.49 -8.60 14.13
CA PRO A 164 -10.27 -7.69 15.24
C PRO A 164 -10.72 -8.32 16.57
N THR A 165 -10.21 -7.77 17.67
CA THR A 165 -10.39 -8.32 19.03
C THR A 165 -11.05 -7.34 20.00
N LYS A 166 -10.98 -6.03 19.73
CA LYS A 166 -11.56 -4.96 20.56
C LYS A 166 -12.83 -4.37 19.95
N MET A 167 -13.01 -4.47 18.64
CA MET A 167 -14.23 -4.04 17.95
C MET A 167 -15.42 -4.96 18.27
N SER A 168 -16.63 -4.38 18.39
CA SER A 168 -17.85 -5.16 18.53
C SER A 168 -18.25 -5.81 17.21
N GLU A 169 -18.88 -6.99 17.25
CA GLU A 169 -19.39 -7.68 16.06
C GLU A 169 -20.26 -6.79 15.16
N GLN A 170 -21.09 -5.95 15.76
CA GLN A 170 -21.93 -4.99 15.04
C GLN A 170 -21.11 -3.97 14.25
N ALA A 171 -20.02 -3.44 14.83
CA ALA A 171 -19.14 -2.49 14.16
C ALA A 171 -18.33 -3.16 13.03
N ILE A 172 -17.90 -4.41 13.26
CA ILE A 172 -17.21 -5.24 12.28
C ILE A 172 -18.14 -5.48 11.08
N ASN A 173 -19.33 -6.03 11.31
CA ASN A 173 -20.27 -6.35 10.24
C ASN A 173 -20.66 -5.11 9.44
N LYS A 174 -20.90 -3.97 10.09
CA LYS A 174 -21.19 -2.70 9.38
C LYS A 174 -20.03 -2.27 8.46
N TYR A 175 -18.78 -2.46 8.89
CA TYR A 175 -17.63 -2.14 8.05
C TYR A 175 -17.53 -3.11 6.86
N ILE A 176 -17.64 -4.42 7.13
CA ILE A 176 -17.50 -5.48 6.12
C ILE A 176 -18.63 -5.43 5.09
N GLU A 177 -19.89 -5.37 5.54
CA GLU A 177 -21.07 -5.23 4.66
C GLU A 177 -21.02 -3.92 3.86
N GLY A 178 -20.55 -2.83 4.46
CA GLY A 178 -20.41 -1.54 3.77
C GLY A 178 -19.31 -1.52 2.71
N LYS A 179 -18.14 -2.10 2.99
CA LYS A 179 -17.00 -2.08 2.06
C LYS A 179 -17.09 -3.17 0.99
N TYR A 180 -17.48 -4.38 1.37
CA TYR A 180 -17.45 -5.57 0.50
C TYR A 180 -18.84 -6.09 0.13
N GLY A 181 -19.87 -5.79 0.92
CA GLY A 181 -21.23 -6.26 0.68
C GLY A 181 -21.84 -5.68 -0.60
N GLU A 182 -21.50 -4.43 -0.97
CA GLU A 182 -21.93 -3.84 -2.26
C GLU A 182 -21.41 -4.62 -3.48
N LEU A 183 -20.25 -5.26 -3.34
CA LEU A 183 -19.63 -6.11 -4.36
C LEU A 183 -20.00 -7.60 -4.20
N GLY A 184 -20.73 -7.96 -3.14
CA GLY A 184 -21.11 -9.34 -2.81
C GLY A 184 -19.94 -10.24 -2.41
N VAL A 185 -18.86 -9.67 -1.86
CA VAL A 185 -17.62 -10.40 -1.48
C VAL A 185 -17.32 -10.34 0.03
N ASP A 186 -18.27 -9.90 0.84
CA ASP A 186 -18.19 -9.83 2.31
C ASP A 186 -17.94 -11.20 2.96
N ARG A 187 -18.51 -12.27 2.40
CA ARG A 187 -18.32 -13.64 2.89
C ARG A 187 -16.86 -14.07 2.97
N VAL A 188 -16.04 -13.61 2.03
CA VAL A 188 -14.61 -13.94 2.00
C VAL A 188 -13.96 -13.54 3.32
N TRP A 189 -14.29 -12.35 3.83
CA TRP A 189 -13.78 -11.87 5.11
C TRP A 189 -14.19 -12.78 6.26
N HIS A 190 -15.47 -13.16 6.35
CA HIS A 190 -15.96 -14.03 7.41
C HIS A 190 -15.28 -15.41 7.39
N ASP A 191 -15.06 -15.95 6.19
CA ASP A 191 -14.47 -17.26 5.99
C ASP A 191 -12.95 -17.29 6.25
N THR A 192 -12.25 -16.20 5.96
CA THR A 192 -10.78 -16.22 5.90
C THR A 192 -10.06 -15.32 6.89
N ALA A 193 -10.75 -14.38 7.56
CA ALA A 193 -10.11 -13.49 8.52
C ALA A 193 -9.45 -14.25 9.68
N ILE A 194 -8.20 -13.90 9.99
CA ILE A 194 -7.37 -14.54 11.03
C ILE A 194 -6.85 -13.49 12.01
N PRO A 195 -6.47 -13.86 13.25
CA PRO A 195 -5.91 -12.91 14.21
C PRO A 195 -4.65 -12.21 13.66
N PHE A 196 -4.44 -10.93 14.00
CA PHE A 196 -3.30 -10.16 13.50
C PHE A 196 -1.95 -10.82 13.75
N LYS A 197 -1.77 -11.47 14.91
CA LYS A 197 -0.56 -12.23 15.22
C LYS A 197 -0.27 -13.30 14.16
N GLN A 198 -1.28 -14.05 13.74
CA GLN A 198 -1.14 -15.06 12.69
C GLN A 198 -0.85 -14.42 11.33
N VAL A 199 -1.42 -13.24 11.04
CA VAL A 199 -1.09 -12.49 9.82
C VAL A 199 0.39 -12.12 9.78
N VAL A 200 0.95 -11.64 10.89
CA VAL A 200 2.39 -11.34 10.98
C VAL A 200 3.23 -12.61 10.81
N GLU A 201 2.83 -13.73 11.42
CA GLU A 201 3.53 -15.01 11.26
C GLU A 201 3.52 -15.50 9.80
N GLU A 202 2.37 -15.44 9.13
CA GLU A 202 2.26 -15.79 7.70
C GLU A 202 3.02 -14.81 6.80
N PHE A 203 3.06 -13.52 7.18
CA PHE A 203 3.82 -12.50 6.47
C PHE A 203 5.32 -12.71 6.58
N GLU A 204 5.83 -13.09 7.76
CA GLU A 204 7.24 -13.43 7.96
C GLU A 204 7.69 -14.63 7.14
N VAL A 205 6.84 -15.67 7.03
CA VAL A 205 7.10 -16.81 6.14
C VAL A 205 7.18 -16.35 4.69
N TRP A 206 6.23 -15.53 4.26
CA TRP A 206 6.21 -14.99 2.90
C TRP A 206 7.43 -14.10 2.59
N LEU A 207 7.87 -13.26 3.53
CA LEU A 207 9.11 -12.50 3.36
C LEU A 207 10.34 -13.39 3.20
N ALA A 208 10.42 -14.48 3.96
CA ALA A 208 11.52 -15.43 3.89
C ALA A 208 11.52 -16.22 2.58
N GLU A 209 10.34 -16.58 2.03
CA GLU A 209 10.20 -17.22 0.71
C GLU A 209 10.76 -16.37 -0.44
N HIS A 210 10.83 -15.04 -0.25
CA HIS A 210 11.38 -14.08 -1.21
C HIS A 210 12.79 -13.60 -0.84
N ASP A 211 13.45 -14.20 0.15
CA ASP A 211 14.77 -13.80 0.68
C ASP A 211 14.84 -12.34 1.19
N LEU A 212 13.69 -11.72 1.46
CA LEU A 212 13.59 -10.30 1.84
C LEU A 212 13.78 -10.07 3.35
N TRP A 213 13.64 -11.11 4.16
CA TRP A 213 13.86 -11.04 5.60
C TRP A 213 14.03 -12.44 6.19
N ASP A 214 14.84 -12.54 7.24
CA ASP A 214 14.98 -13.76 8.05
C ASP A 214 15.09 -13.38 9.54
N LYS A 215 14.71 -14.30 10.42
CA LYS A 215 14.72 -14.12 11.87
C LYS A 215 16.12 -13.94 12.45
N ASP A 216 17.13 -14.44 11.75
CA ASP A 216 18.52 -14.44 12.19
C ASP A 216 19.31 -13.19 11.72
N THR A 217 18.72 -12.28 10.94
CA THR A 217 19.38 -11.05 10.47
C THR A 217 19.25 -9.88 11.46
N ASP A 218 19.96 -8.77 11.20
CA ASP A 218 20.04 -7.55 12.04
C ASP A 218 18.72 -6.75 12.11
N GLY A 219 17.59 -7.40 11.81
CA GLY A 219 16.22 -6.93 12.03
C GLY A 219 15.56 -6.21 10.84
N GLY A 220 16.33 -5.60 9.95
CA GLY A 220 15.81 -4.89 8.76
C GLY A 220 15.51 -5.80 7.57
N LEU A 221 14.80 -5.27 6.57
CA LEU A 221 14.62 -5.94 5.28
C LEU A 221 15.95 -6.03 4.50
N ASN A 222 16.12 -7.10 3.74
CA ASN A 222 17.24 -7.32 2.82
C ASN A 222 16.93 -6.67 1.47
N ASP A 223 17.74 -5.68 1.06
CA ASP A 223 17.68 -5.06 -0.28
C ASP A 223 16.28 -4.60 -0.73
N ALA A 224 15.47 -4.21 0.27
CA ALA A 224 14.10 -3.83 0.09
C ALA A 224 13.68 -2.74 1.06
N ALA A 225 12.65 -1.98 0.69
CA ALA A 225 12.06 -0.97 1.55
C ALA A 225 10.53 -1.00 1.46
N PHE A 226 9.86 -0.80 2.59
CA PHE A 226 8.43 -0.51 2.58
C PHE A 226 8.16 0.84 1.91
N VAL A 227 7.03 0.93 1.22
CA VAL A 227 6.51 2.16 0.60
C VAL A 227 5.07 2.37 1.04
N THR A 228 4.75 3.56 1.55
CA THR A 228 3.42 3.95 2.04
C THR A 228 2.96 5.28 1.44
N CYS A 229 1.65 5.56 1.49
CA CYS A 229 1.09 6.87 1.14
C CYS A 229 0.81 7.74 2.38
N GLY A 230 1.87 8.08 3.10
CA GLY A 230 1.82 8.77 4.38
C GLY A 230 2.36 7.91 5.51
N ASN A 231 2.29 8.42 6.73
CA ASN A 231 2.85 7.73 7.89
C ASN A 231 1.83 6.85 8.62
N TRP A 232 0.55 6.87 8.23
CA TRP A 232 -0.50 6.24 9.02
C TRP A 232 -0.33 4.71 9.12
N ASP A 233 -0.01 4.02 8.03
CA ASP A 233 0.10 2.57 8.00
C ASP A 233 1.19 2.05 8.94
N ILE A 234 2.44 2.39 8.65
CA ILE A 234 3.60 1.86 9.38
C ILE A 234 3.87 2.60 10.69
N LYS A 235 3.89 3.94 10.68
CA LYS A 235 4.25 4.71 11.89
C LYS A 235 3.18 4.63 12.99
N THR A 236 1.91 4.53 12.60
CA THR A 236 0.78 4.63 13.54
C THR A 236 0.08 3.29 13.70
N LYS A 237 -0.47 2.73 12.61
CA LYS A 237 -1.42 1.62 12.69
C LYS A 237 -0.77 0.30 13.09
N ILE A 238 0.41 -0.03 12.55
CA ILE A 238 1.12 -1.26 12.92
C ILE A 238 1.51 -1.27 14.42
N PRO A 239 2.16 -0.24 14.99
CA PRO A 239 2.46 -0.19 16.41
C PRO A 239 1.22 -0.30 17.30
N GLU A 240 0.15 0.42 16.96
CA GLU A 240 -1.13 0.32 17.67
C GLU A 240 -1.68 -1.12 17.65
N GLN A 241 -1.68 -1.76 16.49
CA GLN A 241 -2.19 -3.12 16.35
C GLN A 241 -1.31 -4.15 17.08
N CYS A 242 0.01 -3.94 17.14
CA CYS A 242 0.92 -4.76 17.92
C CYS A 242 0.57 -4.72 19.42
N VAL A 243 0.29 -3.53 19.97
CA VAL A 243 -0.17 -3.35 21.36
C VAL A 243 -1.50 -4.05 21.59
N VAL A 244 -2.46 -3.91 20.66
CA VAL A 244 -3.76 -4.59 20.74
C VAL A 244 -3.60 -6.11 20.77
N SER A 245 -2.70 -6.64 19.93
CA SER A 245 -2.49 -8.07 19.73
C SER A 245 -1.49 -8.69 20.70
N ASN A 246 -0.93 -7.88 21.61
CA ASN A 246 0.10 -8.27 22.57
C ASN A 246 1.30 -8.96 21.91
N ILE A 247 1.83 -8.35 20.84
CA ILE A 247 3.05 -8.79 20.16
C ILE A 247 4.07 -7.64 20.13
N ASN A 248 5.35 -7.98 20.05
CA ASN A 248 6.40 -7.00 19.83
C ASN A 248 6.32 -6.45 18.41
N LEU A 249 6.62 -5.16 18.24
CA LEU A 249 6.72 -4.54 16.92
C LEU A 249 7.89 -5.17 16.14
N PRO A 250 7.65 -5.82 14.99
CA PRO A 250 8.74 -6.38 14.21
C PRO A 250 9.71 -5.31 13.70
N PRO A 251 11.03 -5.54 13.77
CA PRO A 251 12.04 -4.52 13.46
C PRO A 251 12.04 -4.06 11.99
N TYR A 252 11.58 -4.89 11.06
CA TYR A 252 11.47 -4.54 9.65
C TYR A 252 10.44 -3.42 9.36
N PHE A 253 9.57 -3.08 10.32
CA PHE A 253 8.66 -1.93 10.21
C PHE A 253 9.26 -0.60 10.70
N MET A 254 10.53 -0.57 11.11
CA MET A 254 11.12 0.65 11.67
C MET A 254 11.52 1.68 10.61
N GLU A 255 11.66 1.27 9.34
CA GLU A 255 12.06 2.14 8.24
C GLU A 255 11.12 1.96 7.04
N TRP A 256 10.73 3.06 6.41
CA TRP A 256 9.89 3.06 5.22
C TRP A 256 10.10 4.32 4.36
N ILE A 257 9.64 4.26 3.12
CA ILE A 257 9.58 5.38 2.20
C ILE A 257 8.14 5.91 2.20
N ASN A 258 7.96 7.14 2.69
CA ASN A 258 6.69 7.84 2.56
C ASN A 258 6.61 8.55 1.19
N LEU A 259 5.74 8.05 0.31
CA LEU A 259 5.58 8.59 -1.05
C LEU A 259 5.15 10.07 -1.06
N LYS A 260 4.44 10.54 -0.01
CA LYS A 260 4.07 11.95 0.10
C LYS A 260 5.30 12.84 0.27
N ASP A 261 6.28 12.41 1.07
CA ASP A 261 7.49 13.18 1.32
C ASP A 261 8.35 13.21 0.05
N VAL A 262 8.45 12.08 -0.65
CA VAL A 262 9.13 11.99 -1.96
C VAL A 262 8.47 12.92 -2.98
N TYR A 263 7.13 12.90 -3.09
CA TYR A 263 6.39 13.75 -4.01
C TYR A 263 6.61 15.24 -3.71
N LEU A 264 6.51 15.64 -2.43
CA LEU A 264 6.68 17.02 -2.01
C LEU A 264 8.10 17.52 -2.29
N ASN A 265 9.12 16.72 -1.97
CA ASN A 265 10.51 17.06 -2.25
C ASN A 265 10.79 17.14 -3.75
N PHE A 266 10.28 16.19 -4.55
CA PHE A 266 10.48 16.18 -6.00
C PHE A 266 9.85 17.39 -6.69
N TYR A 267 8.66 17.80 -6.26
CA TYR A 267 7.95 18.96 -6.83
C TYR A 267 8.20 20.28 -6.09
N GLY A 268 9.07 20.30 -5.08
CA GLY A 268 9.38 21.51 -4.30
C GLY A 268 8.17 22.12 -3.59
N ARG A 269 7.25 21.28 -3.09
CA ARG A 269 6.04 21.72 -2.37
C ARG A 269 6.22 21.51 -0.86
N GLU A 270 5.77 22.45 -0.04
CA GLU A 270 5.66 22.26 1.41
C GLU A 270 4.30 21.64 1.77
N MET A 271 4.23 20.86 2.87
CA MET A 271 2.93 20.40 3.40
C MET A 271 2.15 21.62 3.91
N THR A 272 1.07 21.99 3.23
CA THR A 272 0.05 22.94 3.73
C THR A 272 -0.91 22.27 4.70
#